data_AF-A0A542DP01-F1
#
_entry.id   AF-A0A542DP01-F1
#
_cell.length_a   1.000
_cell.length_b   1.000
_cell.length_c   1.000
_cell.angle_alpha   90.00
_cell.angle_beta   90.00
_cell.angle_gamma   90.00
#
_symmetry.space_group_name_H-M   'P 1'
#
loop_
_entity.id
_entity.type
_entity.pdbx_description
1 polymer ?
#
loop_
_entity_poly.entity_id
_entity_poly.type
_entity_poly.pdbx_seq_one_letter_code
_entity_poly.pdbx_strand_id
1 'polypeptide(L)'
;MERLSSVSNTYSLETLKADLDQEFAPLRLTVDGEELVLQNLLRIGEKDRAAVMAALKEVEATNAGEDENRSLEEVETLTSALELILRTVTAKGKGDKLVASFEGDLMLAMKVLDLWAEATQPGEAQNSPA
;
A
#
# COMPACT_ATOMS: atom_id res chain seq x y z
N MET A 1 -41.43 -10.03 -30.56
CA MET A 1 -41.57 -9.01 -29.50
C MET A 1 -40.59 -9.41 -28.40
N GLU A 2 -39.33 -9.01 -28.55
CA GLU A 2 -38.28 -9.28 -27.57
C GLU A 2 -38.57 -8.48 -26.30
N ARG A 3 -38.57 -9.14 -25.14
CA ARG A 3 -38.75 -8.49 -23.86
C ARG A 3 -37.45 -7.79 -23.50
N LEU A 4 -37.49 -6.47 -23.44
CA LEU A 4 -36.48 -5.62 -22.81
C LEU A 4 -36.33 -6.08 -21.36
N SER A 5 -35.21 -6.72 -21.04
CA SER A 5 -34.78 -7.03 -19.68
C SER A 5 -34.63 -5.72 -18.91
N SER A 6 -35.49 -5.50 -17.90
CA SER A 6 -35.34 -4.36 -16.99
C SER A 6 -34.06 -4.54 -16.18
N VAL A 7 -33.08 -3.65 -16.37
CA VAL A 7 -31.92 -3.56 -15.47
C VAL A 7 -32.45 -3.10 -14.11
N SER A 8 -32.45 -4.02 -13.13
CA SER A 8 -32.75 -3.72 -11.73
C SER A 8 -31.62 -2.88 -11.15
N ASN A 9 -31.90 -1.63 -10.75
CA ASN A 9 -30.92 -0.74 -10.12
C ASN A 9 -30.88 -0.95 -8.59
N THR A 10 -30.80 -2.20 -8.15
CA THR A 10 -30.76 -2.59 -6.73
C THR A 10 -29.51 -3.43 -6.48
N TYR A 11 -28.70 -3.00 -5.52
CA TYR A 11 -27.46 -3.66 -5.11
C TYR A 11 -27.56 -4.11 -3.65
N SER A 12 -26.92 -5.23 -3.32
CA SER A 12 -26.73 -5.65 -1.93
C SER A 12 -25.41 -5.10 -1.39
N LEU A 13 -25.34 -4.83 -0.09
CA LEU A 13 -24.09 -4.39 0.54
C LEU A 13 -23.03 -5.50 0.49
N GLU A 14 -23.45 -6.76 0.49
CA GLU A 14 -22.58 -7.93 0.37
C GLU A 14 -21.89 -7.96 -1.00
N THR A 15 -22.64 -7.72 -2.08
CA THR A 15 -22.09 -7.63 -3.43
C THR A 15 -21.10 -6.47 -3.53
N LEU A 16 -21.49 -5.28 -3.06
CA LEU A 16 -20.60 -4.11 -3.08
C LEU A 16 -19.32 -4.33 -2.26
N LYS A 17 -19.42 -5.01 -1.12
CA LYS A 17 -18.22 -5.35 -0.32
C LYS A 17 -17.30 -6.31 -1.07
N ALA A 18 -17.84 -7.33 -1.74
CA ALA A 18 -17.06 -8.26 -2.54
C ALA A 18 -16.37 -7.54 -3.72
N ASP A 19 -17.08 -6.64 -4.39
CA ASP A 19 -16.52 -5.83 -5.47
C ASP A 19 -15.36 -4.94 -4.97
N LEU A 20 -15.55 -4.28 -3.82
CA LEU A 20 -14.50 -3.47 -3.19
C LEU A 20 -13.31 -4.32 -2.70
N ASP A 21 -13.54 -5.55 -2.25
CA ASP A 21 -12.45 -6.45 -1.84
C ASP A 21 -11.57 -6.86 -3.03
N GLN A 22 -12.16 -6.93 -4.23
CA GLN A 22 -11.43 -7.16 -5.48
C GLN A 22 -10.75 -5.89 -5.98
N GLU A 23 -11.46 -4.76 -6.02
CA GLU A 23 -10.95 -3.48 -6.51
C GLU A 23 -9.80 -2.93 -5.65
N PHE A 24 -9.90 -3.09 -4.33
CA PHE A 24 -8.92 -2.60 -3.36
C PHE A 24 -8.16 -3.75 -2.70
N ALA A 25 -7.80 -4.76 -3.51
CA ALA A 25 -7.06 -5.92 -3.04
C ALA A 25 -5.73 -5.51 -2.37
N PRO A 26 -5.31 -6.22 -1.31
CA PRO A 26 -4.04 -5.95 -0.63
C PRO A 26 -2.85 -6.59 -1.36
N LEU A 27 -1.64 -6.11 -1.07
CA LEU A 27 -0.42 -6.84 -1.37
C LEU A 27 -0.23 -7.99 -0.36
N ARG A 28 0.18 -9.16 -0.84
CA ARG A 28 0.53 -10.32 -0.01
C ARG A 28 2.03 -10.62 -0.14
N LEU A 29 2.73 -10.70 0.98
CA LEU A 29 4.16 -11.00 1.05
C LEU A 29 4.38 -12.22 1.93
N THR A 30 5.31 -13.10 1.56
CA THR A 30 5.75 -14.20 2.43
C THR A 30 7.03 -13.80 3.14
N VAL A 31 7.01 -13.77 4.48
CA VAL A 31 8.15 -13.43 5.34
C VAL A 31 8.34 -14.59 6.33
N ASP A 32 9.50 -15.25 6.25
CA ASP A 32 9.83 -16.43 7.06
C ASP A 32 8.77 -17.55 7.00
N GLY A 33 8.19 -17.77 5.81
CA GLY A 33 7.14 -18.76 5.60
C GLY A 33 5.75 -18.34 6.10
N GLU A 34 5.58 -17.11 6.60
CA GLU A 34 4.29 -16.55 7.00
C GLU A 34 3.80 -15.50 6.00
N GLU A 35 2.51 -15.57 5.64
CA GLU A 35 1.89 -14.52 4.83
C GLU A 35 1.57 -13.27 5.67
N LEU A 36 2.12 -12.14 5.22
CA LEU A 36 1.79 -10.79 5.67
C LEU A 36 0.91 -10.11 4.61
N VAL A 37 -0.09 -9.36 5.08
CA VAL A 37 -1.08 -8.69 4.23
C VAL A 37 -0.93 -7.19 4.41
N LEU A 38 -0.50 -6.50 3.37
CA LEU A 38 -0.37 -5.04 3.33
C LEU A 38 -1.62 -4.46 2.68
N GLN A 39 -2.46 -3.81 3.49
CA GLN A 39 -3.77 -3.32 3.11
C GLN A 39 -3.69 -2.13 2.17
N ASN A 40 -4.66 -2.01 1.28
CA ASN A 40 -4.88 -0.81 0.49
C ASN A 40 -5.14 0.40 1.40
N LEU A 41 -4.59 1.56 1.05
CA LEU A 41 -4.73 2.82 1.81
C LEU A 41 -6.19 3.21 2.09
N LEU A 42 -7.10 2.90 1.18
CA LEU A 42 -8.54 3.19 1.33
C LEU A 42 -9.28 2.16 2.21
N ARG A 43 -8.59 1.08 2.60
CA ARG A 43 -9.13 -0.03 3.40
C ARG A 43 -8.60 -0.06 4.84
N ILE A 44 -7.80 0.93 5.25
CA ILE A 44 -7.35 1.11 6.64
C ILE A 44 -8.13 2.21 7.36
N GLY A 45 -7.97 2.30 8.69
CA GLY A 45 -8.65 3.31 9.51
C GLY A 45 -8.25 4.73 9.15
N GLU A 46 -9.12 5.72 9.44
CA GLU A 46 -8.88 7.13 9.11
C GLU A 46 -7.59 7.69 9.71
N LYS A 47 -7.35 7.41 10.99
CA LYS A 47 -6.12 7.82 11.68
C LYS A 47 -4.87 7.24 11.00
N ASP A 48 -4.92 5.96 10.67
CA ASP A 48 -3.81 5.23 10.05
C ASP A 48 -3.56 5.75 8.63
N ARG A 49 -4.63 5.98 7.87
CA ARG A 49 -4.56 6.60 6.53
C ARG A 49 -3.91 7.98 6.58
N ALA A 50 -4.29 8.83 7.53
CA ALA A 50 -3.69 10.15 7.68
C ALA A 50 -2.18 10.06 8.01
N ALA A 51 -1.80 9.13 8.88
CA ALA A 51 -0.39 8.89 9.21
C ALA A 51 0.41 8.41 8.00
N VAL A 52 -0.12 7.44 7.24
CA VAL A 52 0.52 6.93 6.02
C VAL A 52 0.66 8.03 4.97
N MET A 53 -0.36 8.85 4.75
CA MET A 53 -0.29 9.97 3.80
C MET A 53 0.74 11.04 4.21
N ALA A 54 0.88 11.31 5.51
CA ALA A 54 1.92 12.23 5.99
C ALA A 54 3.32 11.65 5.74
N ALA A 55 3.52 10.36 6.04
CA ALA A 55 4.77 9.67 5.81
C ALA A 55 5.14 9.55 4.33
N LEU A 56 4.17 9.31 3.45
CA LEU A 56 4.39 9.29 1.99
C LEU A 56 4.92 10.64 1.48
N LYS A 57 4.39 11.76 1.98
CA LYS A 57 4.90 13.10 1.65
C LYS A 57 6.34 13.30 2.12
N GLU A 58 6.70 12.75 3.28
CA GLU A 58 8.06 12.80 3.81
C GLU A 58 9.03 12.00 2.92
N VAL A 59 8.61 10.80 2.48
CA VAL A 59 9.35 9.97 1.52
C VAL A 59 9.57 10.72 0.22
N GLU A 60 8.52 11.32 -0.35
CA GLU A 60 8.61 12.12 -1.58
C GLU A 60 9.55 13.31 -1.42
N ALA A 61 9.44 14.06 -0.33
CA ALA A 61 10.28 15.23 -0.06
C ALA A 61 11.76 14.85 0.08
N THR A 62 12.05 13.75 0.76
CA THR A 62 13.43 13.27 0.98
C THR A 62 14.00 12.60 -0.27
N ASN A 63 13.16 11.99 -1.11
CA ASN A 63 13.60 11.31 -2.33
C ASN A 63 13.74 12.24 -3.55
N ALA A 64 13.10 13.41 -3.54
CA ALA A 64 13.22 14.42 -4.60
C ALA A 64 14.58 15.16 -4.63
N GLY A 65 15.44 14.94 -3.63
CA GLY A 65 16.85 15.36 -3.68
C GLY A 65 17.66 14.43 -4.58
N GLU A 66 17.98 14.87 -5.78
CA GLU A 66 18.85 14.18 -6.76
C GLU A 66 20.33 14.09 -6.34
N ASP A 67 20.65 14.24 -5.06
CA ASP A 67 22.03 14.15 -4.57
C ASP A 67 22.33 12.70 -4.13
N GLU A 68 23.33 12.09 -4.77
CA GLU A 68 23.95 10.83 -4.35
C GLU A 68 24.57 10.90 -2.93
N ASN A 69 24.52 12.07 -2.29
CA ASN A 69 25.16 12.39 -1.02
C ASN A 69 24.14 12.78 0.06
N ARG A 70 23.18 11.87 0.35
CA ARG A 70 22.27 12.04 1.50
C ARG A 70 23.05 12.11 2.81
N SER A 71 22.70 13.07 3.64
CA SER A 71 23.14 13.11 5.02
C SER A 71 22.58 11.93 5.82
N LEU A 72 23.25 11.57 6.92
CA LEU A 72 22.76 10.53 7.83
C LEU A 72 21.35 10.84 8.36
N GLU A 73 21.08 12.11 8.66
CA GLU A 73 19.77 12.57 9.15
C GLU A 73 18.66 12.37 8.12
N GLU A 74 18.93 12.62 6.83
CA GLU A 74 17.98 12.36 5.74
C GLU A 74 17.74 10.85 5.56
N VAL A 75 18.78 10.02 5.71
CA VAL A 75 18.65 8.56 5.66
C VAL A 75 17.80 8.04 6.82
N GLU A 76 18.02 8.54 8.04
CA GLU A 76 17.23 8.17 9.22
C GLU A 76 15.77 8.62 9.11
N THR A 77 15.54 9.82 8.57
CA THR A 77 14.19 10.36 8.32
C THR A 77 13.45 9.51 7.29
N LEU A 78 14.09 9.20 6.16
CA LEU A 78 13.52 8.34 5.13
C LEU A 78 13.22 6.94 5.66
N THR A 79 14.15 6.36 6.41
CA THR A 79 13.98 5.03 7.01
C THR A 79 12.78 5.03 7.95
N SER A 80 12.67 6.03 8.82
CA SER A 80 11.56 6.16 9.76
C SER A 80 10.21 6.31 9.06
N ALA A 81 10.16 7.08 7.97
CA ALA A 81 8.95 7.25 7.17
C ALA A 81 8.53 5.95 6.47
N LEU A 82 9.48 5.23 5.86
CA LEU A 82 9.22 3.92 5.23
C LEU A 82 8.71 2.88 6.22
N GLU A 83 9.38 2.77 7.37
CA GLU A 83 8.95 1.86 8.43
C GLU A 83 7.56 2.20 8.94
N LEU A 84 7.26 3.49 9.14
CA LEU A 84 5.93 3.92 9.58
C LEU A 84 4.85 3.50 8.59
N ILE A 85 5.07 3.70 7.28
CA ILE A 85 4.12 3.29 6.24
C ILE A 85 3.91 1.78 6.30
N LEU A 86 5.00 1.01 6.15
CA LEU A 86 4.95 -0.45 6.03
C LEU A 86 4.42 -1.13 7.29
N ARG A 87 4.75 -0.59 8.47
CA ARG A 87 4.20 -1.03 9.76
C ARG A 87 2.70 -0.80 9.84
N THR A 88 2.23 0.36 9.38
CA THR A 88 0.83 0.78 9.50
C THR A 88 -0.09 0.04 8.53
N VAL A 89 0.35 -0.16 7.29
CA VAL A 89 -0.47 -0.84 6.27
C VAL A 89 -0.51 -2.35 6.47
N THR A 90 0.40 -2.92 7.26
CA THR A 90 0.43 -4.35 7.54
C THR A 90 -0.65 -4.75 8.55
N ALA A 91 -1.57 -5.60 8.11
CA ALA A 91 -2.71 -6.03 8.91
C ALA A 91 -2.31 -6.85 10.15
N LYS A 92 -3.28 -6.97 11.07
CA LYS A 92 -3.21 -7.87 12.24
C LYS A 92 -2.03 -7.58 13.19
N GLY A 93 -1.53 -6.35 13.21
CA GLY A 93 -0.43 -5.94 14.08
C GLY A 93 0.92 -6.58 13.72
N LYS A 94 1.08 -7.08 12.49
CA LYS A 94 2.33 -7.73 12.05
C LYS A 94 3.34 -6.76 11.43
N GLY A 95 3.08 -5.46 11.50
CA GLY A 95 3.95 -4.42 10.95
C GLY A 95 5.38 -4.47 11.49
N ASP A 96 5.53 -4.70 12.80
CA ASP A 96 6.86 -4.81 13.42
C ASP A 96 7.65 -6.02 12.89
N LYS A 97 6.97 -7.13 12.61
CA LYS A 97 7.61 -8.30 12.00
C LYS A 97 8.13 -7.98 10.60
N LEU A 98 7.32 -7.31 9.78
CA LEU A 98 7.74 -6.90 8.44
C LEU A 98 8.97 -5.99 8.52
N VAL A 99 8.91 -4.94 9.33
CA VAL A 99 10.01 -3.98 9.47
C VAL A 99 11.28 -4.64 9.99
N ALA A 100 11.17 -5.50 11.01
CA ALA A 100 12.33 -6.23 11.55
C ALA A 100 12.99 -7.15 10.51
N SER A 101 12.21 -7.73 9.58
CA SER A 101 12.73 -8.60 8.52
C SER A 101 13.60 -7.88 7.48
N PHE A 102 13.60 -6.55 7.45
CA PHE A 102 14.46 -5.79 6.57
C PHE A 102 15.90 -5.70 7.09
N GLU A 103 16.15 -5.92 8.38
CA GLU A 103 17.49 -5.86 8.99
C GLU A 103 18.27 -4.55 8.69
N GLY A 104 17.55 -3.45 8.50
CA GLY A 104 18.13 -2.15 8.13
C GLY A 104 18.42 -1.97 6.64
N ASP A 105 18.04 -2.92 5.78
CA ASP A 105 18.11 -2.77 4.33
C ASP A 105 17.04 -1.79 3.83
N LEU A 106 17.47 -0.54 3.70
CA LEU A 106 16.66 0.56 3.20
C LEU A 106 16.15 0.31 1.78
N MET A 107 16.95 -0.31 0.91
CA MET A 107 16.58 -0.55 -0.48
C MET A 107 15.48 -1.62 -0.56
N LEU A 108 15.54 -2.63 0.30
CA LEU A 108 14.47 -3.62 0.43
C LEU A 108 13.17 -2.97 0.92
N ALA A 109 13.23 -2.10 1.93
CA ALA A 109 12.06 -1.36 2.41
C ALA A 109 11.44 -0.48 1.31
N MET A 110 12.26 0.25 0.54
CA MET A 110 11.80 1.03 -0.62
C MET A 110 11.13 0.13 -1.67
N LYS A 111 11.75 -1.00 -2.02
CA LYS A 111 11.19 -1.93 -3.00
C LYS A 111 9.83 -2.49 -2.56
N VAL A 112 9.66 -2.77 -1.27
CA VAL A 112 8.39 -3.22 -0.70
C VAL A 112 7.34 -2.12 -0.73
N LEU A 113 7.72 -0.86 -0.45
CA LEU A 113 6.82 0.29 -0.60
C LEU A 113 6.34 0.42 -2.05
N ASP A 114 7.24 0.33 -3.03
CA ASP A 114 6.90 0.42 -4.45
C ASP A 114 5.91 -0.68 -4.86
N LEU A 115 6.18 -1.92 -4.46
CA LEU A 115 5.28 -3.05 -4.73
C LEU A 115 3.90 -2.85 -4.09
N TRP A 116 3.86 -2.30 -2.87
CA TRP A 116 2.59 -2.00 -2.20
C TRP A 116 1.83 -0.90 -2.93
N ALA A 117 2.51 0.18 -3.32
CA ALA A 117 1.91 1.27 -4.08
C ALA A 117 1.34 0.77 -5.42
N GLU A 118 2.12 0.01 -6.18
CA GLU A 118 1.69 -0.57 -7.46
C GLU A 118 0.49 -1.52 -7.29
N ALA A 119 0.55 -2.42 -6.31
CA ALA A 119 -0.51 -3.40 -6.08
C ALA A 119 -1.81 -2.80 -5.53
N THR A 120 -1.74 -1.60 -4.91
CA THR A 120 -2.88 -0.98 -4.23
C THR A 120 -3.38 0.31 -4.89
N GLN A 121 -2.80 0.72 -6.01
CA GLN A 121 -3.35 1.80 -6.82
C GLN A 121 -4.57 1.32 -7.62
N PRO A 122 -5.76 1.89 -7.37
CA PRO A 122 -6.95 1.55 -8.15
C PRO A 122 -6.82 2.15 -9.56
N GLY A 123 -6.74 1.29 -10.59
CA GLY A 123 -6.98 1.69 -11.99
C GLY A 123 -5.78 2.14 -12.84
N GLU A 124 -4.53 2.08 -12.36
CA GLU A 124 -3.36 2.35 -13.23
C GLU A 124 -2.65 1.09 -13.72
N ALA A 125 -2.85 -0.06 -13.06
CA ALA A 125 -2.38 -1.36 -13.52
C ALA A 125 -3.30 -1.94 -14.63
N GLN A 126 -3.49 -1.20 -15.72
CA GLN A 126 -3.79 -1.66 -17.09
C GLN A 126 -3.86 -0.47 -18.08
N ASN A 127 -2.74 0.25 -18.27
CA ASN A 127 -2.41 0.97 -19.50
C ASN A 127 -0.94 0.61 -19.81
N SER A 128 -0.47 -0.01 -20.90
CA SER A 128 -0.98 -0.57 -22.16
C SER A 128 0.10 -1.58 -22.67
N PRO A 129 -0.05 -2.26 -23.83
CA PRO A 129 0.35 -1.61 -25.09
C PRO A 129 -0.69 -1.73 -26.21
N ALA A 130 -0.46 -0.89 -27.22
CA ALA A 130 -1.21 -0.68 -28.46
C ALA A 130 -1.64 -1.94 -29.22
#